data_AF-A0A7X1Y2G1-F1
#
_entry.id   AF-A0A7X1Y2G1-F1
#
_cell.length_a   1.000
_cell.length_b   1.000
_cell.length_c   1.000
_cell.angle_alpha   90.00
_cell.angle_beta   90.00
_cell.angle_gamma   90.00
#
_symmetry.space_group_name_H-M   'P 1'
#
loop_
_entity.id
_entity.type
_entity.pdbx_description
1 polymer ?
#
loop_
_entity_poly.entity_id
_entity_poly.type
_entity_poly.pdbx_seq_one_letter_code
_entity_poly.pdbx_strand_id
1 'polypeptide(L)'
;MSKDTKILIPEIPGEWTERTRSGLKCIWNDGWHGKPHRNGLPYVELTAPEKGLYAERIDGAWYWVSGCARCTGSGERYSYSVCDKHDVCIQCKTHRSALTEIPWGHPDGFVCKPCQEASDAAAKAEALAKVADSDYDEWDYRDQDECKCPHCATAIHIEAEDYGEKNMDCDTCGGQFELTTEYSVTFTTKVIGDRITA
;
A
#
# COMPACT_ATOMS: atom_id res chain seq x y z
N MET A 1 10.58 -6.21 -22.35
CA MET A 1 9.27 -5.67 -22.78
C MET A 1 9.43 -4.23 -23.23
N SER A 2 8.85 -3.87 -24.40
CA SER A 2 8.88 -2.51 -24.93
C SER A 2 7.63 -1.72 -24.47
N LYS A 3 7.76 -0.40 -24.30
CA LYS A 3 6.61 0.48 -24.05
C LYS A 3 5.59 0.46 -25.21
N ASP A 4 6.07 0.18 -26.42
CA ASP A 4 5.27 0.16 -27.65
C ASP A 4 4.71 -1.23 -27.96
N THR A 5 4.79 -2.17 -26.99
CA THR A 5 4.26 -3.53 -27.17
C THR A 5 2.75 -3.47 -27.38
N LYS A 6 2.31 -3.91 -28.56
CA LYS A 6 0.90 -4.10 -28.92
C LYS A 6 0.78 -5.40 -29.70
N ILE A 7 0.10 -6.40 -29.12
CA ILE A 7 -0.14 -7.70 -29.77
C ILE A 7 -1.65 -7.88 -29.88
N LEU A 8 -2.17 -8.00 -31.10
CA LEU A 8 -3.62 -8.14 -31.33
C LEU A 8 -4.15 -9.40 -30.62
N ILE A 9 -5.35 -9.28 -30.04
CA ILE A 9 -6.13 -10.39 -29.46
C ILE A 9 -7.27 -10.72 -30.43
N PRO A 10 -7.06 -11.58 -31.44
CA PRO A 10 -8.07 -11.87 -32.46
C PRO A 10 -9.29 -12.62 -31.92
N GLU A 11 -9.18 -13.25 -30.75
CA GLU A 11 -10.24 -14.04 -30.13
C GLU A 11 -11.37 -13.18 -29.54
N ILE A 12 -11.09 -11.91 -29.26
CA ILE A 12 -12.05 -11.01 -28.60
C ILE A 12 -12.55 -9.96 -29.59
N PRO A 13 -13.87 -9.93 -29.86
CA PRO A 13 -14.44 -8.91 -30.72
C PRO A 13 -14.21 -7.49 -30.20
N GLY A 14 -13.94 -6.57 -31.12
CA GLY A 14 -13.59 -5.18 -30.81
C GLY A 14 -14.72 -4.37 -30.17
N GLU A 15 -15.96 -4.76 -30.45
CA GLU A 15 -17.16 -4.17 -29.88
C GLU A 15 -17.36 -4.52 -28.40
N TRP A 16 -16.68 -5.55 -27.87
CA TRP A 16 -16.74 -5.88 -26.45
C TRP A 16 -16.00 -4.82 -25.63
N THR A 17 -16.65 -4.32 -24.58
CA THR A 17 -16.13 -3.20 -23.75
C THR A 17 -15.75 -3.63 -22.34
N GLU A 18 -16.26 -4.74 -21.84
CA GLU A 18 -16.16 -5.11 -20.44
C GLU A 18 -15.06 -6.15 -20.22
N ARG A 19 -14.04 -5.77 -19.45
CA ARG A 19 -12.89 -6.60 -19.12
C ARG A 19 -12.46 -6.40 -17.66
N THR A 20 -12.47 -7.46 -16.87
CA THR A 20 -11.82 -7.52 -15.55
C THR A 20 -10.45 -8.18 -15.67
N ARG A 21 -9.61 -8.01 -14.65
CA ARG A 21 -8.26 -8.59 -14.59
C ARG A 21 -8.08 -9.32 -13.27
N SER A 22 -7.52 -10.51 -13.32
CA SER A 22 -7.09 -11.28 -12.15
C SER A 22 -5.69 -11.84 -12.38
N GLY A 23 -4.68 -11.21 -11.77
CA GLY A 23 -3.27 -11.52 -12.05
C GLY A 23 -2.92 -11.39 -13.53
N LEU A 24 -2.49 -12.50 -14.14
CA LEU A 24 -2.16 -12.61 -15.58
C LEU A 24 -3.36 -12.87 -16.49
N LYS A 25 -4.55 -13.07 -15.92
CA LYS A 25 -5.77 -13.38 -16.67
C LYS A 25 -6.53 -12.10 -16.96
N CYS A 26 -6.97 -11.95 -18.21
CA CYS A 26 -7.99 -10.99 -18.60
C CYS A 26 -9.28 -11.74 -18.85
N ILE A 27 -10.36 -11.24 -18.26
CA ILE A 27 -11.67 -11.90 -18.26
C ILE A 27 -12.66 -10.93 -18.88
N TRP A 28 -13.33 -11.35 -19.94
CA TRP A 28 -14.37 -10.59 -20.61
C TRP A 28 -15.74 -11.10 -20.22
N ASN A 29 -16.67 -10.17 -20.02
CA ASN A 29 -18.04 -10.46 -19.61
C ASN A 29 -18.06 -11.33 -18.33
N ASP A 30 -17.22 -10.95 -17.37
CA ASP A 30 -17.09 -11.65 -16.10
C ASP A 30 -18.40 -11.57 -15.32
N GLY A 31 -18.86 -12.71 -14.82
CA GLY A 31 -20.11 -12.82 -14.08
C GLY A 31 -19.99 -12.28 -12.66
N TRP A 32 -21.12 -11.99 -12.02
CA TRP A 32 -21.15 -11.69 -10.59
C TRP A 32 -21.65 -12.90 -9.79
N HIS A 33 -20.85 -13.42 -8.85
CA HIS A 33 -21.19 -14.56 -7.98
C HIS A 33 -21.81 -15.76 -8.73
N GLY A 34 -21.15 -16.21 -9.80
CA GLY A 34 -21.59 -17.38 -10.57
C GLY A 34 -22.81 -17.13 -11.46
N LYS A 35 -23.27 -15.88 -11.60
CA LYS A 35 -24.31 -15.50 -12.57
C LYS A 35 -23.68 -15.01 -13.87
N PRO A 36 -24.27 -15.33 -15.05
CA PRO A 36 -23.83 -14.76 -16.32
C PRO A 36 -23.85 -13.23 -16.29
N HIS A 37 -22.96 -12.62 -17.06
CA HIS A 37 -22.91 -11.17 -17.17
C HIS A 37 -24.19 -10.60 -17.80
N ARG A 38 -24.55 -9.36 -17.43
CA ARG A 38 -25.85 -8.75 -17.77
C ARG A 38 -26.00 -8.37 -19.24
N ASN A 39 -24.91 -8.36 -20.00
CA ASN A 39 -24.88 -7.96 -21.40
C ASN A 39 -25.25 -9.10 -22.38
N GLY A 40 -25.47 -10.33 -21.87
CA GLY A 40 -25.79 -11.50 -22.70
C GLY A 40 -24.64 -12.01 -23.56
N LEU A 41 -23.43 -11.46 -23.39
CA LEU A 41 -22.21 -11.91 -24.07
C LEU A 41 -21.58 -13.09 -23.30
N PRO A 42 -20.88 -14.00 -24.00
CA PRO A 42 -20.27 -15.15 -23.37
C PRO A 42 -19.07 -14.75 -22.50
N TYR A 43 -18.89 -15.47 -21.40
CA TYR A 43 -17.69 -15.41 -20.58
C TYR A 43 -16.48 -15.90 -21.36
N VAL A 44 -15.39 -15.12 -21.37
CA VAL A 44 -14.12 -15.54 -21.97
C VAL A 44 -12.97 -15.18 -21.04
N GLU A 45 -12.09 -16.13 -20.76
CA GLU A 45 -10.86 -15.93 -19.99
C GLU A 45 -9.66 -16.22 -20.89
N LEU A 46 -8.75 -15.25 -21.03
CA LEU A 46 -7.46 -15.44 -21.70
C LEU A 46 -6.32 -15.10 -20.75
N THR A 47 -5.25 -15.89 -20.84
CA THR A 47 -4.00 -15.62 -20.13
C THR A 47 -3.07 -14.84 -21.05
N ALA A 48 -2.45 -13.78 -20.53
CA ALA A 48 -1.49 -13.00 -21.28
C ALA A 48 -0.30 -13.88 -21.74
N PRO A 49 0.22 -13.67 -22.97
CA PRO A 49 1.30 -14.51 -23.52
C PRO A 49 2.64 -14.31 -22.78
N GLU A 50 2.82 -13.17 -22.13
CA GLU A 50 4.00 -12.86 -21.31
C GLU A 50 3.55 -12.15 -20.02
N LYS A 51 4.25 -12.44 -18.92
CA LYS A 51 4.07 -11.73 -17.65
C LYS A 51 4.36 -10.25 -17.81
N GLY A 52 3.48 -9.42 -17.27
CA GLY A 52 3.55 -7.95 -17.36
C GLY A 52 2.75 -7.37 -18.52
N LEU A 53 2.11 -8.21 -19.35
CA LEU A 53 1.12 -7.75 -20.32
C LEU A 53 -0.30 -7.80 -19.72
N TYR A 54 -1.17 -6.90 -20.18
CA TYR A 54 -2.60 -6.96 -19.93
C TYR A 54 -3.37 -6.52 -21.17
N ALA A 55 -4.66 -6.87 -21.23
CA ALA A 55 -5.50 -6.51 -22.36
C ALA A 55 -6.05 -5.08 -22.24
N GLU A 56 -5.84 -4.29 -23.28
CA GLU A 56 -6.38 -2.93 -23.41
C GLU A 56 -7.06 -2.77 -24.77
N ARG A 57 -8.17 -2.02 -24.77
CA ARG A 57 -8.92 -1.73 -26.00
C ARG A 57 -8.41 -0.43 -26.60
N ILE A 58 -7.89 -0.52 -27.83
CA ILE A 58 -7.30 0.60 -28.56
C ILE A 58 -7.90 0.60 -29.97
N ASP A 59 -8.42 1.74 -30.41
CA ASP A 59 -8.95 1.92 -31.77
C ASP A 59 -9.97 0.84 -32.21
N GLY A 60 -10.82 0.42 -31.27
CA GLY A 60 -11.88 -0.56 -31.55
C GLY A 60 -11.40 -2.01 -31.66
N ALA A 61 -10.19 -2.34 -31.21
CA ALA A 61 -9.69 -3.72 -31.09
C ALA A 61 -8.97 -3.94 -29.76
N TRP A 62 -8.86 -5.19 -29.34
CA TRP A 62 -8.16 -5.57 -28.12
C TRP A 62 -6.72 -5.95 -28.39
N TYR A 63 -5.80 -5.46 -27.56
CA TYR A 63 -4.37 -5.72 -27.64
C TYR A 63 -3.81 -6.11 -26.29
N TRP A 64 -2.87 -7.06 -26.27
CA TRP A 64 -1.94 -7.18 -25.16
C TRP A 64 -0.95 -6.01 -25.19
N VAL A 65 -0.90 -5.26 -24.10
CA VAL A 65 -0.02 -4.09 -23.93
C VAL A 65 0.83 -4.21 -22.67
N SER A 66 1.96 -3.52 -22.64
CA SER A 66 2.86 -3.49 -21.48
C SER A 66 2.25 -2.72 -20.32
N GLY A 67 1.98 -3.40 -19.20
CA GLY A 67 1.56 -2.77 -17.95
C GLY A 67 2.67 -2.48 -16.95
N CYS A 68 3.91 -2.79 -17.31
CA CYS A 68 5.03 -2.54 -16.42
C CYS A 68 5.42 -1.05 -16.45
N ALA A 69 5.14 -0.33 -15.36
CA ALA A 69 5.40 1.11 -15.25
C ALA A 69 6.88 1.48 -15.48
N ARG A 70 7.80 0.56 -15.14
CA ARG A 70 9.24 0.71 -15.39
C ARG A 70 9.59 0.63 -16.87
N CYS A 71 8.92 -0.24 -17.64
CA CYS A 71 9.13 -0.36 -19.08
C CYS A 71 8.50 0.79 -19.84
N THR A 72 7.31 1.23 -19.42
CA THR A 72 6.55 2.29 -20.08
C THR A 72 7.02 3.69 -19.69
N GLY A 73 7.65 3.83 -18.52
CA GLY A 73 8.00 5.14 -17.95
C GLY A 73 6.78 5.93 -17.49
N SER A 74 5.65 5.26 -17.17
CA SER A 74 4.40 5.93 -16.81
C SER A 74 4.46 6.69 -15.47
N GLY A 75 5.41 6.35 -14.60
CA GLY A 75 5.53 6.94 -13.26
C GLY A 75 4.46 6.48 -12.28
N GLU A 76 3.63 5.49 -12.65
CA GLU A 76 2.62 4.92 -11.75
C GLU A 76 3.27 4.32 -10.50
N ARG A 77 2.72 4.70 -9.34
CA ARG A 77 3.04 4.08 -8.05
C ARG A 77 2.22 2.79 -7.94
N TYR A 78 2.87 1.68 -7.62
CA TYR A 78 2.29 0.33 -7.53
C TYR A 78 1.84 -0.26 -8.88
N SER A 79 2.80 -0.73 -9.68
CA SER A 79 2.50 -1.43 -10.94
C SER A 79 1.96 -2.83 -10.67
N TYR A 80 0.69 -3.07 -10.99
CA TYR A 80 0.03 -4.38 -10.84
C TYR A 80 0.38 -5.39 -11.96
N SER A 81 1.06 -4.95 -13.02
CA SER A 81 1.45 -5.78 -14.17
C SER A 81 2.95 -5.66 -14.42
N VAL A 82 3.75 -6.17 -13.50
CA VAL A 82 5.21 -6.14 -13.58
C VAL A 82 5.71 -7.23 -14.53
N CYS A 83 6.58 -6.89 -15.47
CA CYS A 83 7.22 -7.88 -16.34
C CYS A 83 8.29 -8.67 -15.58
N ASP A 84 8.63 -9.86 -16.04
CA ASP A 84 9.59 -10.76 -15.37
C ASP A 84 10.93 -10.07 -15.04
N LYS A 85 11.51 -9.33 -16.00
CA LYS A 85 12.74 -8.54 -15.80
C LYS A 85 12.69 -7.58 -14.60
N HIS A 86 11.52 -7.03 -14.30
CA HIS A 86 11.33 -6.07 -13.21
C HIS A 86 10.66 -6.68 -11.98
N ASP A 87 10.39 -8.00 -11.99
CA ASP A 87 9.91 -8.72 -10.82
C ASP A 87 11.08 -9.10 -9.88
N VAL A 88 11.84 -8.07 -9.52
CA VAL A 88 13.04 -8.16 -8.68
C VAL A 88 12.94 -7.21 -7.50
N CYS A 89 13.63 -7.55 -6.41
CA CYS A 89 13.76 -6.68 -5.25
C CYS A 89 14.36 -5.34 -5.67
N ILE A 90 13.75 -4.23 -5.26
CA ILE A 90 14.21 -2.90 -5.66
C ILE A 90 15.60 -2.57 -5.12
N GLN A 91 15.99 -3.17 -3.98
CA GLN A 91 17.30 -2.97 -3.36
C GLN A 91 18.36 -3.92 -3.92
N CYS A 92 18.23 -5.23 -3.68
CA CYS A 92 19.27 -6.21 -4.02
C CYS A 92 19.12 -6.88 -5.41
N LYS A 93 18.06 -6.58 -6.15
CA LYS A 93 17.76 -7.15 -7.48
C LYS A 93 17.52 -8.67 -7.52
N THR A 94 17.38 -9.33 -6.37
CA THR A 94 16.94 -10.74 -6.31
C THR A 94 15.56 -10.89 -6.92
N HIS A 95 15.41 -11.84 -7.85
CA HIS A 95 14.13 -12.12 -8.50
C HIS A 95 13.14 -12.79 -7.54
N ARG A 96 11.85 -12.46 -7.67
CA ARG A 96 10.78 -12.95 -6.78
C ARG A 96 10.73 -14.47 -6.72
N SER A 97 10.97 -15.16 -7.83
CA SER A 97 10.96 -16.63 -7.87
C SER A 97 12.06 -17.29 -7.04
N ALA A 98 13.10 -16.55 -6.66
CA ALA A 98 14.18 -17.03 -5.80
C ALA A 98 13.92 -16.76 -4.31
N LEU A 99 12.80 -16.11 -3.96
CA LEU A 99 12.45 -15.82 -2.58
C LEU A 99 11.69 -17.00 -1.96
N THR A 100 12.04 -17.32 -0.72
CA THR A 100 11.34 -18.32 0.10
C THR A 100 10.22 -17.71 0.94
N GLU A 101 10.25 -16.39 1.13
CA GLU A 101 9.34 -15.66 2.02
C GLU A 101 8.60 -14.55 1.26
N ILE A 102 7.43 -14.17 1.78
CA ILE A 102 6.58 -13.14 1.18
C ILE A 102 7.30 -11.79 1.28
N PRO A 103 7.57 -11.09 0.17
CA PRO A 103 8.21 -9.79 0.19
C PRO A 103 7.22 -8.66 0.53
N TRP A 104 7.76 -7.52 0.95
CA TRP A 104 7.00 -6.31 1.27
C TRP A 104 6.70 -5.52 0.00
N GLY A 105 5.44 -5.08 -0.14
CA GLY A 105 5.04 -4.18 -1.22
C GLY A 105 5.68 -2.80 -1.03
N HIS A 106 6.10 -2.19 -2.14
CA HIS A 106 6.67 -0.84 -2.15
C HIS A 106 6.12 -0.08 -3.38
N PRO A 107 5.96 1.26 -3.33
CA PRO A 107 5.50 2.05 -4.48
C PRO A 107 6.22 1.73 -5.80
N ASP A 108 7.51 1.43 -5.67
CA ASP A 108 8.45 1.17 -6.76
C ASP A 108 8.60 -0.30 -7.15
N GLY A 109 7.94 -1.23 -6.46
CA GLY A 109 8.09 -2.68 -6.64
C GLY A 109 7.91 -3.45 -5.33
N PHE A 110 8.89 -4.28 -4.98
CA PHE A 110 8.91 -4.97 -3.69
C PHE A 110 10.29 -4.96 -3.05
N VAL A 111 10.34 -5.17 -1.74
CA VAL A 111 11.56 -5.38 -0.97
C VAL A 111 11.53 -6.80 -0.41
N CYS A 112 12.61 -7.56 -0.61
CA CYS A 112 12.70 -8.91 -0.03
C CYS A 112 12.99 -8.83 1.47
N LYS A 113 12.65 -9.90 2.21
CA LYS A 113 12.81 -9.93 3.68
C LYS A 113 14.18 -9.48 4.19
N PRO A 114 15.32 -9.99 3.68
CA PRO A 114 16.62 -9.58 4.20
C PRO A 114 16.91 -8.08 4.00
N CYS A 115 16.40 -7.51 2.91
CA CYS A 115 16.53 -6.07 2.63
C CYS A 115 15.62 -5.23 3.53
N GLN A 116 14.41 -5.73 3.83
CA GLN A 116 13.51 -5.08 4.77
C GLN A 116 14.10 -5.12 6.18
N GLU A 117 14.52 -6.29 6.66
CA GLU A 117 15.17 -6.47 7.97
C GLU A 117 16.43 -5.60 8.12
N ALA A 118 17.24 -5.48 7.07
CA ALA A 118 18.40 -4.59 7.10
C ALA A 118 18.01 -3.11 7.21
N SER A 119 16.94 -2.71 6.52
CA SER A 119 16.40 -1.34 6.59
C SER A 119 15.80 -1.06 7.97
N ASP A 120 15.03 -2.01 8.52
CA ASP A 120 14.42 -1.91 9.85
C ASP A 120 15.48 -1.89 10.95
N ALA A 121 16.53 -2.71 10.84
CA ALA A 121 17.65 -2.70 11.77
C ALA A 121 18.41 -1.36 11.75
N ALA A 122 18.59 -0.77 10.57
CA ALA A 122 19.20 0.56 10.43
C ALA A 122 18.30 1.64 11.05
N ALA A 123 16.99 1.62 10.78
CA ALA A 123 16.03 2.55 11.36
C ALA A 123 15.97 2.43 12.89
N LYS A 124 15.98 1.20 13.42
CA LYS A 124 16.07 0.92 14.85
C LYS A 124 17.34 1.50 15.47
N ALA A 125 18.50 1.27 14.84
CA ALA A 125 19.77 1.80 15.33
C ALA A 125 19.79 3.33 15.33
N GLU A 126 19.27 3.97 14.28
CA GLU A 126 19.16 5.42 14.20
C GLU A 126 18.23 5.99 15.29
N ALA A 127 17.06 5.37 15.51
CA ALA A 127 16.12 5.80 16.52
C ALA A 127 16.70 5.66 17.94
N LEU A 128 17.36 4.54 18.25
CA LEU A 128 18.01 4.36 19.54
C LEU A 128 19.20 5.30 19.75
N ALA A 129 19.94 5.65 18.69
CA ALA A 129 21.04 6.61 18.78
C ALA A 129 20.56 8.02 19.15
N LYS A 130 19.34 8.42 18.76
CA LYS A 130 18.76 9.74 19.10
C LYS A 130 18.56 9.94 20.60
N VAL A 131 18.33 8.85 21.33
CA VAL A 131 18.06 8.86 22.77
C VAL A 131 19.21 8.27 23.60
N ALA A 132 20.32 7.89 22.98
CA ALA A 132 21.41 7.17 23.65
C ALA A 132 22.12 8.02 24.72
N ASP A 133 22.18 9.33 24.54
CA ASP A 133 22.84 10.28 25.44
C ASP A 133 21.84 10.98 26.40
N SER A 134 20.54 10.67 26.30
CA SER A 134 19.50 11.20 27.18
C SER A 134 19.05 10.11 28.16
N ASP A 135 19.11 10.41 29.46
CA ASP A 135 18.45 9.58 30.44
C ASP A 135 16.93 9.66 30.24
N TYR A 136 16.25 8.53 30.39
CA TYR A 136 14.79 8.49 30.34
C TYR A 136 14.20 9.27 31.51
N ASP A 137 13.37 10.27 31.20
CA ASP A 137 12.48 10.95 32.15
C ASP A 137 11.02 10.73 31.71
N GLU A 138 10.17 10.23 32.60
CA GLU A 138 8.74 10.03 32.35
C GLU A 138 8.05 11.35 31.97
N TRP A 139 8.51 12.47 32.53
CA TRP A 139 7.95 13.79 32.26
C TRP A 139 8.14 14.23 30.80
N ASP A 140 9.13 13.68 30.08
CA ASP A 140 9.36 13.98 28.66
C ASP A 140 8.29 13.35 27.74
N TYR A 141 7.51 12.38 28.26
CA TYR A 141 6.50 11.64 27.51
C TYR A 141 5.08 11.91 27.99
N ARG A 142 4.90 12.85 28.92
CA ARG A 142 3.60 13.29 29.40
C ARG A 142 3.06 14.45 28.56
N ASP A 143 1.73 14.55 28.44
CA ASP A 143 1.00 15.67 27.81
C ASP A 143 1.54 16.01 26.41
N GLN A 144 1.78 14.97 25.61
CA GLN A 144 2.30 15.10 24.24
C GLN A 144 1.15 15.26 23.24
N ASP A 145 1.34 16.13 22.25
CA ASP A 145 0.40 16.28 21.12
C ASP A 145 0.36 15.07 20.18
N GLU A 146 1.37 14.19 20.24
CA GLU A 146 1.47 12.96 19.46
C GLU A 146 2.00 11.82 20.34
N CYS A 147 1.60 10.58 20.04
CA CYS A 147 2.16 9.43 20.75
C CYS A 147 3.62 9.24 20.33
N LYS A 148 4.53 9.17 21.31
CA LYS A 148 5.94 8.86 21.08
C LYS A 148 6.32 7.61 21.85
N CYS A 149 7.13 6.76 21.22
CA CYS A 149 7.70 5.63 21.92
C CYS A 149 8.70 6.10 22.98
N PRO A 150 8.55 5.73 24.27
CA PRO A 150 9.49 6.13 25.33
C PRO A 150 10.88 5.50 25.18
N HIS A 151 11.01 4.42 24.40
CA HIS A 151 12.29 3.72 24.21
C HIS A 151 13.18 4.31 23.13
N CYS A 152 12.60 5.00 22.14
CA CYS A 152 13.35 5.48 20.97
C CYS A 152 12.88 6.84 20.42
N ALA A 153 11.94 7.49 21.12
CA ALA A 153 11.32 8.76 20.76
C ALA A 153 10.64 8.81 19.37
N THR A 154 10.48 7.68 18.67
CA THR A 154 9.75 7.62 17.41
C THR A 154 8.29 8.00 17.63
N ALA A 155 7.81 8.97 16.85
CA ALA A 155 6.40 9.33 16.80
C ALA A 155 5.58 8.19 16.15
N ILE A 156 4.48 7.83 16.79
CA ILE A 156 3.56 6.77 16.41
C ILE A 156 2.22 7.43 16.11
N HIS A 157 1.76 7.23 14.88
CA HIS A 157 0.44 7.71 14.50
C HIS A 157 -0.63 6.79 15.12
N ILE A 158 -1.61 7.38 15.80
CA ILE A 158 -2.75 6.68 16.38
C ILE A 158 -4.00 7.32 15.80
N GLU A 159 -4.85 6.49 15.20
CA GLU A 159 -6.14 6.93 14.67
C GLU A 159 -7.10 7.26 15.82
N ALA A 160 -8.07 8.15 15.57
CA ALA A 160 -8.98 8.60 16.62
C ALA A 160 -9.86 7.45 17.19
N GLU A 161 -10.23 6.47 16.36
CA GLU A 161 -10.93 5.25 16.81
C GLU A 161 -10.11 4.39 17.76
N ASP A 162 -8.79 4.56 17.73
CA ASP A 162 -7.82 3.80 18.50
C ASP A 162 -7.39 4.55 19.78
N TYR A 163 -8.01 5.68 20.11
CA TYR A 163 -7.70 6.37 21.37
C TYR A 163 -8.22 5.57 22.58
N GLY A 164 -7.43 5.59 23.65
CA GLY A 164 -7.73 4.86 24.88
C GLY A 164 -6.48 4.29 25.55
N GLU A 165 -6.70 3.68 26.70
CA GLU A 165 -5.65 3.00 27.47
C GLU A 165 -5.32 1.64 26.84
N LYS A 166 -4.04 1.42 26.51
CA LYS A 166 -3.58 0.15 25.95
C LYS A 166 -2.07 -0.02 26.03
N ASN A 167 -1.66 -1.29 26.00
CA ASN A 167 -0.27 -1.66 25.77
C ASN A 167 0.02 -1.65 24.27
N MET A 168 1.17 -1.08 23.92
CA MET A 168 1.62 -0.88 22.55
C MET A 168 3.01 -1.50 22.38
N ASP A 169 3.24 -2.08 21.20
CA ASP A 169 4.56 -2.49 20.73
C ASP A 169 5.05 -1.43 19.71
N CYS A 170 6.26 -0.91 19.88
CA CYS A 170 6.83 0.02 18.92
C CYS A 170 7.41 -0.72 17.72
N ASP A 171 6.86 -0.50 16.52
CA ASP A 171 7.33 -1.12 15.28
C ASP A 171 8.78 -0.79 14.92
N THR A 172 9.32 0.33 15.40
CA THR A 172 10.71 0.75 15.10
C THR A 172 11.73 0.07 16.00
N CYS A 173 11.56 0.12 17.33
CA CYS A 173 12.56 -0.41 18.26
C CYS A 173 12.19 -1.79 18.84
N GLY A 174 10.93 -2.21 18.73
CA GLY A 174 10.38 -3.42 19.37
C GLY A 174 10.14 -3.28 20.87
N GLY A 175 10.22 -2.06 21.42
CA GLY A 175 9.97 -1.78 22.83
C GLY A 175 8.47 -1.75 23.16
N GLN A 176 8.11 -2.30 24.31
CA GLN A 176 6.74 -2.28 24.85
C GLN A 176 6.52 -1.08 25.74
N PHE A 177 5.38 -0.41 25.60
CA PHE A 177 5.02 0.71 26.45
C PHE A 177 3.50 0.80 26.64
N GLU A 178 3.08 1.44 27.73
CA GLU A 178 1.69 1.72 28.01
C GLU A 178 1.33 3.10 27.47
N LEU A 179 0.20 3.20 26.78
CA LEU A 179 -0.38 4.45 26.30
C LEU A 179 -1.58 4.80 27.16
N THR A 180 -1.59 6.03 27.68
CA THR A 180 -2.75 6.65 28.31
C THR A 180 -3.15 7.87 27.49
N THR A 181 -4.41 7.94 27.05
CA THR A 181 -4.92 9.11 26.31
C THR A 181 -5.58 10.08 27.29
N GLU A 182 -5.05 11.28 27.41
CA GLU A 182 -5.62 12.34 28.24
C GLU A 182 -6.53 13.25 27.38
N TYR A 183 -7.81 13.40 27.77
CA TYR A 183 -8.75 14.28 27.07
C TYR A 183 -9.00 15.55 27.89
N SER A 184 -8.75 16.72 27.29
CA SER A 184 -9.09 18.02 27.88
C SER A 184 -10.26 18.66 27.12
N VAL A 185 -11.38 18.90 27.83
CA VAL A 185 -12.55 19.57 27.27
C VAL A 185 -12.70 20.95 27.90
N THR A 186 -12.60 22.01 27.09
CA THR A 186 -12.77 23.39 27.53
C THR A 186 -14.02 24.03 26.91
N PHE A 187 -14.81 24.76 27.72
CA PHE A 187 -16.05 25.42 27.28
C PHE A 187 -15.91 26.94 27.33
N THR A 188 -16.37 27.61 26.28
CA THR A 188 -16.58 29.07 26.27
C THR A 188 -18.04 29.35 25.99
N THR A 189 -18.70 30.11 26.85
CA THR A 189 -20.10 30.48 26.68
C THR A 189 -20.24 31.99 26.52
N LYS A 190 -21.23 32.41 25.74
CA LYS A 190 -21.64 33.81 25.57
C LYS A 190 -23.14 33.91 25.76
N VAL A 191 -23.60 35.05 26.28
CA VAL A 191 -25.03 35.34 26.38
C VAL A 191 -25.58 35.57 24.98
N ILE A 192 -26.72 34.95 24.67
CA ILE A 192 -27.51 35.25 23.48
C ILE A 192 -28.71 36.09 23.94
N GLY A 193 -28.82 37.31 23.43
CA GLY A 193 -29.83 38.28 23.85
C GLY A 193 -29.48 38.97 25.17
N ASP A 194 -30.50 39.34 25.93
CA ASP A 194 -30.32 39.99 27.23
C ASP A 194 -30.09 38.97 28.34
N ARG A 195 -29.21 39.32 29.28
CA ARG A 195 -29.00 38.51 30.49
C ARG A 195 -30.27 38.57 31.34
N ILE A 196 -30.86 37.41 31.63
CA ILE A 196 -32.03 37.31 32.52
C ILE A 196 -31.62 37.81 33.92
N THR A 197 -32.31 38.84 34.43
CA THR A 197 -32.16 39.40 35.77
C THR A 197 -33.40 39.09 36.62
N ALA A 198 -33.22 38.91 37.94
CA ALA A 198 -34.31 38.67 38.89
C ALA A 198 -35.16 39.93 39.16
#